data_AF-A0A434TAC7-F1
#
_entry.id   AF-A0A434TAC7-F1
#
_cell.length_a   1.000
_cell.length_b   1.000
_cell.length_c   1.000
_cell.angle_alpha   90.00
_cell.angle_beta   90.00
_cell.angle_gamma   90.00
#
_symmetry.space_group_name_H-M   'P 1'
#
loop_
_entity.id
_entity.type
_entity.pdbx_description
1 polymer ?
#
loop_
_entity_poly.entity_id
_entity_poly.type
_entity_poly.pdbx_seq_one_letter_code
_entity_poly.pdbx_strand_id
1 'polypeptide(L)' 'MSDSFFYTSVKDPLATPLLEELLFEYDSRYGTFFNAEGARAELNKYPPEAFSPPSGNFLLLLRDGKPIAGGAFMRHDDET' A
#
# COMPACT_ATOMS: atom_id res chain seq x y z
N MET A 1 -18.14 17.92 4.26
CA MET A 1 -17.13 16.89 3.93
C MET A 1 -16.66 16.27 5.21
N SER A 2 -16.88 14.96 5.37
CA SER A 2 -16.35 14.20 6.49
C SER A 2 -15.27 13.26 5.96
N ASP A 3 -14.07 13.37 6.53
CA ASP A 3 -12.99 12.44 6.25
C ASP A 3 -13.00 11.34 7.33
N SER A 4 -12.75 10.09 6.93
CA SER A 4 -12.74 8.94 7.85
C SER A 4 -11.62 7.97 7.53
N PHE A 5 -11.00 7.40 8.56
CA PHE A 5 -10.09 6.28 8.39
C PHE A 5 -10.84 4.96 8.29
N PHE A 6 -10.49 4.17 7.28
CA PHE A 6 -10.98 2.82 7.09
C PHE A 6 -9.81 1.84 7.18
N TYR A 7 -9.78 1.07 8.26
CA TYR A 7 -8.78 0.03 8.51
C TYR A 7 -9.23 -1.25 7.82
N THR A 8 -8.42 -1.75 6.89
CA THR A 8 -8.78 -2.89 6.05
C THR A 8 -7.51 -3.65 5.65
N SER A 9 -7.52 -4.39 4.54
CA SER A 9 -6.38 -5.09 3.98
C SER A 9 -6.04 -4.58 2.58
N VAL A 10 -4.82 -4.84 2.12
CA VAL A 10 -4.40 -4.57 0.72
C VAL A 10 -5.24 -5.33 -0.32
N LYS A 11 -6.01 -6.35 0.10
CA LYS A 11 -6.91 -7.14 -0.77
C LYS A 11 -8.30 -6.51 -0.87
N ASP A 12 -8.59 -5.43 -0.15
CA ASP A 12 -9.87 -4.73 -0.23
C ASP A 12 -10.02 -4.06 -1.61
N PRO A 13 -11.14 -4.22 -2.32
CA PRO A 13 -11.37 -3.55 -3.60
C PRO A 13 -11.23 -2.03 -3.55
N LEU A 14 -11.48 -1.39 -2.40
CA LEU A 14 -11.26 0.05 -2.23
C LEU A 14 -9.77 0.44 -2.21
N ALA A 15 -8.86 -0.51 -2.03
CA ALA A 15 -7.42 -0.28 -2.08
C ALA A 15 -6.88 -0.26 -3.51
N THR A 16 -7.60 -0.82 -4.49
CA THR A 16 -7.13 -0.96 -5.88
C THR A 16 -6.64 0.36 -6.49
N PRO A 17 -7.38 1.48 -6.41
CA PRO A 17 -6.92 2.73 -7.01
C PRO A 17 -5.61 3.25 -6.40
N LEU A 18 -5.43 3.07 -5.08
CA LEU A 18 -4.18 3.45 -4.40
C LEU A 18 -3.00 2.61 -4.90
N LEU A 19 -3.19 1.29 -5.02
CA LEU A 19 -2.14 0.37 -5.44
C LEU A 19 -1.73 0.58 -6.91
N GLU A 20 -2.70 0.84 -7.78
CA GLU A 20 -2.46 1.14 -9.20
C GLU A 20 -1.69 2.45 -9.38
N GLU A 21 -2.07 3.50 -8.67
CA GLU A 21 -1.36 4.78 -8.72
C GLU A 21 0.04 4.70 -8.11
N LEU A 22 0.22 3.97 -6.99
CA LEU A 22 1.55 3.73 -6.42
C LEU A 22 2.46 3.00 -7.42
N LEU A 23 1.93 1.99 -8.12
CA LEU A 23 2.67 1.27 -9.15
C LEU A 23 3.09 2.20 -10.28
N PHE A 24 2.15 3.01 -10.79
CA PHE A 24 2.42 3.97 -11.85
C PHE A 24 3.43 5.04 -11.44
N GLU A 25 3.30 5.61 -10.24
CA GLU A 25 4.23 6.61 -9.73
C GLU A 25 5.64 6.04 -9.55
N TYR A 26 5.77 4.85 -8.97
CA TYR A 26 7.09 4.25 -8.75
C TYR A 26 7.75 3.84 -10.06
N ASP A 27 6.98 3.26 -10.99
CA ASP A 27 7.49 2.86 -12.30
C ASP A 27 7.92 4.09 -13.13
N SER A 28 7.09 5.14 -13.14
CA SER A 28 7.41 6.37 -13.88
C SER A 28 8.60 7.14 -13.29
N ARG A 29 8.79 7.12 -11.97
CA ARG A 29 9.88 7.85 -11.30
C ARG A 29 11.20 7.09 -11.28
N TYR A 30 11.14 5.77 -11.06
CA TYR A 30 12.33 4.97 -10.78
C TYR A 30 12.60 3.90 -11.83
N GLY A 31 11.60 3.52 -12.64
CA GLY A 31 11.71 2.44 -13.62
C GLY A 31 12.36 1.21 -13.01
N THR A 32 13.47 0.77 -13.61
CA THR A 32 14.25 -0.40 -13.17
C THR A 32 15.45 -0.07 -12.28
N PHE A 33 15.55 1.18 -11.78
CA PHE A 33 16.74 1.64 -11.07
C PHE A 33 17.02 0.85 -9.79
N PHE A 34 15.98 0.48 -9.02
CA PHE A 34 16.13 -0.30 -7.79
C PHE A 34 16.01 -1.81 -7.99
N ASN A 35 15.30 -2.24 -9.05
CA ASN A 35 15.05 -3.64 -9.34
C ASN A 35 14.82 -3.81 -10.85
N ALA A 36 15.42 -4.83 -11.46
CA ALA A 36 15.19 -5.17 -12.87
C ALA A 36 13.72 -5.50 -13.16
N GLU A 37 12.98 -6.00 -12.16
CA GLU A 37 11.54 -6.29 -12.24
C GLU A 37 10.64 -5.07 -11.95
N GLY A 38 11.24 -3.91 -11.65
CA GLY A 38 10.55 -2.63 -11.51
C GLY A 38 9.66 -2.50 -10.26
N ALA A 39 8.79 -1.49 -10.28
CA ALA A 39 7.93 -1.14 -9.15
C ALA A 39 6.99 -2.27 -8.69
N ARG A 40 6.62 -3.17 -9.60
CA ARG A 40 5.75 -4.31 -9.28
C ARG A 40 6.42 -5.32 -8.37
N ALA A 41 7.72 -5.55 -8.51
CA ALA A 41 8.44 -6.43 -7.59
C ALA A 41 8.54 -5.81 -6.20
N GLU A 42 8.78 -4.50 -6.10
CA GLU A 42 8.82 -3.80 -4.81
C GLU A 42 7.46 -3.81 -4.10
N LEU A 43 6.36 -3.58 -4.82
CA LEU A 43 5.00 -3.66 -4.28
C LEU A 43 4.60 -5.07 -3.82
N ASN A 44 5.16 -6.12 -4.43
CA ASN A 44 4.90 -7.51 -4.06
C ASN A 44 6.01 -8.15 -3.21
N LYS A 45 6.97 -7.34 -2.73
CA LYS A 45 8.12 -7.80 -1.96
C LYS A 45 7.72 -8.49 -0.66
N TYR A 46 6.67 -8.00 -0.02
CA TYR A 46 6.14 -8.55 1.22
C TYR A 46 4.74 -9.12 1.02
N PRO A 47 4.41 -10.22 1.72
CA PRO A 47 3.07 -10.78 1.67
C PRO A 47 2.05 -9.78 2.28
N PRO A 48 0.80 -9.72 1.76
CA PRO A 48 -0.29 -8.90 2.32
C PRO A 48 -0.47 -9.00 3.84
N GLU A 49 -0.19 -10.18 4.39
CA GLU A 49 -0.32 -10.51 5.81
C GLU A 49 0.69 -9.73 6.67
N ALA A 50 1.81 -9.29 6.10
CA ALA A 50 2.79 -8.43 6.78
C ALA A 50 2.20 -7.04 7.12
N PHE A 51 1.19 -6.61 6.36
CA PHE A 51 0.48 -5.35 6.54
C PHE A 51 -0.87 -5.51 7.25
N SER A 52 -1.13 -6.68 7.83
CA SER A 52 -2.38 -6.98 8.54
C SER A 52 -2.12 -7.17 10.03
N PRO A 53 -3.09 -6.88 10.91
CA PRO A 53 -2.94 -7.19 12.34
C PRO A 53 -2.69 -8.69 12.56
N PRO A 54 -1.84 -9.07 13.53
CA PRO A 54 -1.13 -8.23 14.50
C PRO A 54 0.23 -7.67 14.02
N SER A 55 0.68 -8.06 12.82
CA SER A 55 2.04 -7.77 12.32
C SER A 55 2.17 -6.39 11.66
N GLY A 56 1.06 -5.79 11.29
CA GLY A 56 1.00 -4.51 10.62
C GLY A 56 -0.40 -3.94 10.61
N ASN A 57 -0.62 -2.93 9.77
CA ASN A 57 -1.94 -2.41 9.53
C ASN A 57 -2.01 -1.74 8.15
N PHE A 58 -3.17 -1.80 7.52
CA PHE A 58 -3.43 -1.12 6.26
C PHE A 58 -4.66 -0.23 6.42
N LEU A 59 -4.56 1.00 5.96
CA LEU A 59 -5.65 1.96 6.11
C LEU A 59 -5.80 2.86 4.89
N LEU A 60 -7.04 3.23 4.65
CA LEU A 60 -7.45 4.21 3.65
C LEU A 60 -8.00 5.45 4.36
N LEU A 61 -7.66 6.62 3.85
CA LEU A 61 -8.37 7.86 4.14
C LEU A 61 -9.48 8.01 3.12
N LEU A 62 -10.72 7.98 3.60
CA LEU A 62 -11.89 8.14 2.76
C LEU A 62 -12.43 9.56 2.90
N ARG A 63 -12.82 10.16 1.77
CA ARG A 63 -13.64 11.38 1.70
C ARG A 63 -14.91 11.07 0.96
N ASP A 64 -16.05 11.25 1.62
CA ASP A 64 -17.37 10.91 1.08
C ASP A 64 -17.43 9.46 0.53
N GLY A 65 -16.80 8.53 1.25
CA GLY A 65 -16.72 7.10 0.90
C GLY A 65 -15.70 6.74 -0.18
N LYS A 66 -14.97 7.70 -0.74
CA LYS A 66 -13.95 7.47 -1.77
C LYS A 66 -12.53 7.51 -1.20
N PRO A 67 -11.66 6.56 -1.54
CA PRO A 67 -10.26 6.60 -1.12
C PRO A 67 -9.56 7.80 -1.75
N ILE A 68 -8.90 8.61 -0.91
CA ILE A 68 -8.10 9.78 -1.34
C ILE A 68 -6.64 9.70 -0.91
N ALA A 69 -6.33 8.81 0.03
CA ALA A 69 -4.98 8.45 0.44
C ALA A 69 -5.01 7.09 1.15
N GLY A 70 -3.84 6.51 1.39
CA GLY A 70 -3.73 5.31 2.20
C GLY A 70 -2.29 4.87 2.36
N GLY A 71 -2.10 3.80 3.10
CA GLY A 71 -0.77 3.28 3.36
C GLY A 71 -0.79 1.97 4.12
N ALA A 72 0.31 1.25 3.97
CA ALA A 72 0.58 0.00 4.66
C ALA A 72 1.69 0.21 5.68
N PHE A 73 1.49 -0.30 6.88
CA PHE A 73 2.47 -0.32 7.96
C PHE A 73 2.81 -1.76 8.24
N MET A 74 4.09 -2.07 8.28
CA MET A 74 4.63 -3.36 8.68
C MET A 74 5.49 -3.13 9.92
N ARG A 75 5.41 -4.01 10.91
CA ARG A 75 6.30 -3.96 12.07
C ARG A 75 7.74 -4.15 11.60
N HIS A 76 8.62 -3.26 12.01
CA HIS A 76 10.05 -3.47 11.89
C HIS A 76 10.45 -4.56 12.91
N ASP A 77 11.08 -5.64 12.45
CA ASP A 77 11.77 -6.54 13.38
C ASP A 77 13.20 -6.01 13.63
N ASP A 78 13.74 -6.23 14.82
CA ASP A 78 15.09 -5.74 15.15
C ASP A 78 16.19 -6.68 14.58
N GLU A 79 15.82 -7.69 13.79
CA GLU A 79 16.71 -8.75 13.26
C GLU A 79 16.96 -8.67 11.74
N THR A 80 16.38 -7.68 11.03
CA THR A 80 16.62 -7.39 9.61
C THR A 80 17.16 -5.99 9.34
#